data_AF-A0A3G8WTG3-F1
#
_entry.id   AF-A0A3G8WTG3-F1
#
_cell.length_a   1.000
_cell.length_b   1.000
_cell.length_c   1.000
_cell.angle_alpha   90.00
_cell.angle_beta   90.00
_cell.angle_gamma   90.00
#
_symmetry.space_group_name_H-M   'P 1'
#
loop_
_entity.id
_entity.type
_entity.pdbx_description
1 polymer ?
#
loop_
_entity_poly.entity_id
_entity_poly.type
_entity_poly.pdbx_seq_one_letter_code
_entity_poly.pdbx_strand_id
1 'polypeptide(L)' 'MAKEKKKTAKKKDSKKKDKKKKSGKKNKLGVKNSLVNNINARKKKGKSRSKKKSKISKKAYKKMQKGWKKK' A
#
# COMPACT_ATOMS: atom_id res chain seq x y z
N MET A 1 -31.74 -5.93 45.77
CA MET A 1 -30.77 -7.04 45.88
C MET A 1 -30.04 -7.21 44.56
N ALA A 2 -28.70 -7.13 44.60
CA ALA A 2 -27.70 -7.77 43.71
C ALA A 2 -27.78 -7.51 42.18
N LYS A 3 -26.70 -7.35 41.40
CA LYS A 3 -25.25 -7.14 41.56
C LYS A 3 -24.75 -6.86 40.12
N GLU A 4 -23.69 -6.07 40.00
CA GLU A 4 -22.97 -5.65 38.79
C GLU A 4 -22.73 -6.73 37.71
N LYS A 5 -22.67 -6.33 36.42
CA LYS A 5 -21.68 -6.87 35.45
C LYS A 5 -21.21 -5.79 34.44
N LYS A 6 -20.06 -5.19 34.73
CA LYS A 6 -19.16 -4.55 33.75
C LYS A 6 -18.82 -5.54 32.62
N LYS A 7 -18.94 -5.15 31.35
CA LYS A 7 -18.20 -5.77 30.22
C LYS A 7 -17.75 -4.73 29.19
N THR A 8 -16.61 -4.11 29.53
CA THR A 8 -15.47 -3.77 28.66
C THR A 8 -15.74 -3.50 27.17
N ALA A 9 -15.57 -2.24 26.77
CA ALA A 9 -15.34 -1.81 25.40
C ALA A 9 -14.18 -2.60 24.76
N LYS A 10 -14.50 -3.45 23.79
CA LYS A 10 -13.49 -4.17 23.01
C LYS A 10 -12.96 -3.22 21.92
N LYS A 11 -11.93 -2.45 22.26
CA LYS A 11 -11.01 -1.82 21.30
C LYS A 11 -10.61 -2.90 20.27
N LYS A 12 -11.03 -2.75 19.01
CA LYS A 12 -10.50 -3.55 17.90
C LYS A 12 -9.10 -3.02 17.61
N ASP A 13 -8.14 -3.45 18.43
CA ASP A 13 -6.72 -3.26 18.16
C ASP A 13 -6.41 -3.99 16.84
N SER A 14 -6.15 -3.19 15.83
CA SER A 14 -5.67 -3.60 14.52
C SER A 14 -4.35 -4.36 14.71
N LYS A 15 -4.42 -5.69 14.73
CA LYS A 15 -3.26 -6.57 14.69
C LYS A 15 -2.51 -6.33 13.38
N LYS A 16 -1.53 -5.43 13.43
CA LYS A 16 -0.54 -5.20 12.37
C LYS A 16 0.30 -6.47 12.28
N LYS A 17 -0.14 -7.38 11.43
CA LYS A 17 0.54 -8.65 11.16
C LYS A 17 1.74 -8.32 10.28
N ASP A 18 2.90 -8.13 10.90
CA ASP A 18 4.17 -8.02 10.20
C ASP A 18 4.40 -9.31 9.40
N LYS A 19 4.13 -9.23 8.09
CA LYS A 19 4.27 -10.37 7.18
C LYS A 19 5.75 -10.54 6.88
N LYS A 20 6.38 -11.47 7.62
CA LYS A 20 7.62 -12.19 7.29
C LYS A 20 7.74 -12.34 5.76
N LYS A 21 8.78 -11.77 5.16
CA LYS A 21 9.08 -11.86 3.72
C LYS A 21 9.18 -13.34 3.33
N LYS A 22 8.13 -13.89 2.70
CA LYS A 22 8.16 -15.23 2.10
C LYS A 22 8.83 -15.12 0.73
N SER A 23 10.12 -15.41 0.69
CA SER A 23 11.02 -15.31 -0.47
C SER A 23 10.72 -16.28 -1.63
N GLY A 24 9.65 -17.07 -1.59
CA GLY A 24 9.21 -17.93 -2.70
C GLY A 24 7.75 -17.77 -3.10
N LYS A 25 7.05 -16.74 -2.60
CA LYS A 25 5.60 -16.66 -2.74
C LYS A 25 5.20 -15.97 -4.06
N LYS A 26 4.76 -16.79 -5.03
CA LYS A 26 3.94 -16.33 -6.17
C LYS A 26 2.84 -15.39 -5.64
N ASN A 27 2.58 -14.29 -6.35
CA ASN A 27 1.57 -13.30 -5.95
C ASN A 27 0.15 -13.90 -5.94
N LYS A 28 -0.88 -13.12 -5.58
CA LYS A 28 -2.29 -13.57 -5.62
C LYS A 28 -2.72 -14.15 -6.98
N LEU A 29 -1.99 -13.82 -8.06
CA LEU A 29 -2.22 -14.33 -9.42
C LEU A 29 -1.43 -15.60 -9.75
N GLY A 30 -0.62 -16.13 -8.84
CA GLY A 30 0.15 -17.35 -9.05
C GLY A 30 1.37 -17.20 -9.97
N VAL A 31 1.74 -15.98 -10.38
CA VAL A 31 2.81 -15.76 -11.38
C VAL A 31 4.08 -15.23 -10.73
N LYS A 32 5.24 -15.75 -11.17
CA LYS A 32 6.58 -15.29 -10.75
C LYS A 32 6.78 -13.78 -11.04
N ASN A 33 6.39 -13.33 -12.24
CA ASN A 33 6.55 -11.93 -12.69
C ASN A 33 5.28 -11.09 -12.51
N SER A 34 4.81 -11.04 -11.26
CA SER A 34 3.58 -10.34 -10.86
C SER A 34 3.44 -8.90 -11.37
N LEU A 35 4.53 -8.14 -11.30
CA LEU A 35 4.56 -6.72 -11.64
C LEU A 35 4.42 -6.51 -13.16
N VAL A 36 5.15 -7.27 -13.96
CA VAL A 36 5.10 -7.21 -15.42
C VAL A 36 3.69 -7.53 -15.91
N ASN A 37 3.07 -8.57 -15.37
CA ASN A 37 1.70 -8.94 -15.72
C ASN A 37 0.69 -7.83 -15.37
N ASN A 38 0.82 -7.20 -14.20
CA ASN A 38 -0.03 -6.08 -13.83
C ASN A 38 0.14 -4.88 -14.76
N ILE A 39 1.37 -4.58 -15.18
CA ILE A 39 1.65 -3.50 -16.14
C ILE A 39 1.00 -3.82 -17.49
N ASN A 40 1.23 -5.03 -18.03
CA ASN A 40 0.67 -5.45 -19.30
C ASN A 40 -0.85 -5.49 -19.29
N ALA A 41 -1.46 -5.99 -18.20
CA ALA A 41 -2.91 -5.97 -18.03
C ALA A 41 -3.47 -4.55 -18.02
N ARG A 42 -2.77 -3.58 -17.43
CA ARG A 42 -3.18 -2.17 -17.44
C ARG A 42 -2.98 -1.50 -18.80
N LYS A 43 -1.91 -1.84 -19.51
CA LYS A 43 -1.66 -1.41 -20.90
C LYS A 43 -2.76 -1.94 -21.83
N LYS A 44 -3.04 -3.25 -21.82
CA LYS A 44 -4.12 -3.88 -22.60
C LYS A 44 -5.50 -3.28 -22.30
N LYS A 45 -5.76 -2.94 -21.03
CA LYS A 45 -7.02 -2.27 -20.62
C LYS A 45 -7.07 -0.77 -20.97
N GLY A 46 -6.01 -0.17 -21.50
CA GLY A 46 -5.95 1.28 -21.77
C GLY A 46 -6.02 2.16 -20.51
N LYS A 47 -5.86 1.61 -19.30
CA LYS A 47 -6.10 2.31 -18.03
C LYS A 47 -4.89 3.13 -17.60
N SER A 48 -4.75 4.33 -18.15
CA SER A 48 -3.80 5.33 -17.65
C SER A 48 -4.26 5.94 -16.32
N ARG A 49 -3.31 6.36 -15.46
CA ARG A 49 -3.66 7.17 -14.29
C ARG A 49 -3.68 8.62 -14.74
N SER A 50 -4.81 9.30 -14.58
CA SER A 50 -4.90 10.73 -14.86
C SER A 50 -3.94 11.52 -13.95
N LYS A 51 -3.19 12.46 -14.54
CA LYS A 51 -2.33 13.39 -13.78
C LYS A 51 -3.18 14.25 -12.82
N LYS A 52 -4.43 14.57 -13.18
CA LYS A 52 -5.35 15.35 -12.33
C LYS A 52 -5.60 14.71 -10.96
N LYS A 53 -5.57 13.37 -10.90
CA LYS A 53 -5.77 12.59 -9.65
C LYS A 53 -4.46 12.21 -8.97
N SER A 54 -3.31 12.58 -9.54
CA SER A 54 -1.99 12.23 -9.05
C SER A 54 -1.30 13.47 -8.47
N LYS A 55 -1.09 13.52 -7.15
CA LYS A 55 -0.39 14.63 -6.47
C LYS A 55 0.89 14.12 -5.80
N ILE A 56 1.93 14.94 -5.83
CA ILE A 56 3.18 14.68 -5.13
C ILE A 56 3.07 15.30 -3.73
N SER A 57 3.35 14.52 -2.68
CA SER A 57 3.37 15.06 -1.32
C SER A 57 4.54 16.03 -1.13
N LYS A 58 4.39 17.01 -0.22
CA LYS A 58 5.47 17.95 0.12
C LYS A 58 6.78 17.22 0.48
N LYS A 59 6.68 16.12 1.22
CA LYS A 59 7.84 15.28 1.60
C LYS A 59 8.50 14.62 0.39
N ALA A 60 7.72 14.11 -0.55
CA ALA A 60 8.24 13.49 -1.77
C ALA A 60 8.91 14.52 -2.69
N TYR A 61 8.32 15.70 -2.82
CA TYR A 61 8.88 16.79 -3.61
C TYR A 61 10.26 17.22 -3.07
N LYS A 62 10.39 17.46 -1.76
CA LYS A 62 11.68 17.77 -1.11
C LYS A 62 12.75 16.71 -1.37
N LYS A 63 12.39 15.43 -1.47
CA LYS A 63 13.34 14.35 -1.79
C LYS A 63 13.81 14.41 -3.25
N MET A 64 12.91 14.72 -4.18
CA MET A 64 13.27 14.93 -5.60
C MET A 64 14.24 16.09 -5.77
N GLN A 65 14.03 17.20 -5.04
CA GLN A 65 14.87 18.39 -5.12
C GLN A 65 16.34 18.15 -4.75
N LYS A 66 16.64 17.14 -3.92
CA LYS A 66 18.01 16.83 -3.49
C LYS A 66 18.94 16.47 -4.65
N GLY A 67 18.40 15.92 -5.75
CA GLY A 67 19.16 15.56 -6.94
C GLY A 67 19.23 16.65 -7.99
N TRP A 68 18.64 17.82 -7.74
CA TRP A 68 18.70 18.93 -8.68
C TRP A 68 20.02 19.65 -8.54
N LYS A 69 20.69 19.91 -9.67
CA LYS A 69 21.91 20.74 -9.69
C LYS A 69 21.56 22.09 -9.05
N LYS A 70 22.31 22.48 -8.02
CA LYS A 70 22.24 23.84 -7.49
C LYS A 70 22.85 24.75 -8.56
N LYS A 71 22.15 25.86 -8.84
CA LYS A 71 22.71 26.92 -9.67
C LYS A 71 23.79 27.66 -8.89
#